data_AF-A0A419DDY4-F1
#
_entry.id   AF-A0A419DDY4-F1
#
_cell.length_a   1.000
_cell.length_b   1.000
_cell.length_c   1.000
_cell.angle_alpha   90.00
_cell.angle_beta   90.00
_cell.angle_gamma   90.00
#
_symmetry.space_group_name_H-M   'P 1'
#
loop_
_entity.id
_entity.type
_entity.pdbx_description
1 polymer ?
#
loop_
_entity_poly.entity_id
_entity_poly.type
_entity_poly.pdbx_seq_one_letter_code
_entity_poly.pdbx_strand_id
1 'polypeptide(L)' 'MKYPYRYLRIFDNGTGLMDGLKKWFVFYNGERPHQSLNDLIPDEVYYENLKPIRVPA' A
#
# COMPACT_ATOMS: atom_id res chain seq x y z
N MET A 1 -5.64 6.60 -12.29
CA MET A 1 -6.36 5.33 -12.03
C MET A 1 -5.44 4.18 -12.37
N LYS A 2 -5.16 3.24 -11.46
CA LYS A 2 -4.38 2.04 -11.85
C LYS A 2 -5.01 0.79 -11.26
N TYR A 3 -5.52 -0.04 -12.16
CA TYR A 3 -6.32 -1.23 -11.91
C TYR A 3 -5.60 -2.21 -10.98
N PRO A 4 -6.32 -2.80 -10.00
CA PRO A 4 -5.71 -3.54 -8.92
C PRO A 4 -5.19 -4.89 -9.41
N TYR A 5 -4.09 -5.31 -8.81
CA TYR A 5 -3.50 -6.66 -8.70
C TYR A 5 -4.44 -7.87 -8.90
N ARG A 6 -5.74 -7.72 -8.61
CA ARG A 6 -6.80 -8.68 -8.87
C ARG A 6 -6.97 -9.10 -10.34
N TYR A 7 -6.61 -8.26 -11.32
CA TYR A 7 -6.88 -8.55 -12.74
C TYR A 7 -5.77 -9.30 -13.49
N LEU A 8 -4.60 -9.53 -12.88
CA LEU A 8 -3.43 -10.13 -13.57
C LEU A 8 -2.97 -11.45 -12.94
N ARG A 9 -3.66 -11.95 -11.93
CA ARG A 9 -3.22 -13.12 -11.15
C ARG A 9 -4.39 -14.06 -10.92
N ILE A 10 -4.31 -15.25 -11.49
CA ILE A 10 -5.17 -16.38 -11.11
C ILE A 10 -4.59 -16.91 -9.80
N PHE A 11 -5.42 -16.98 -8.76
CA PHE A 11 -5.05 -17.61 -7.49
C PHE A 11 -5.75 -18.95 -7.40
N ASP A 12 -5.00 -20.00 -7.06
CA ASP A 12 -5.53 -21.37 -7.01
C ASP A 12 -6.56 -21.56 -5.88
N ASN A 13 -6.48 -20.75 -4.82
CA ASN A 13 -7.40 -20.76 -3.69
C ASN A 13 -7.37 -19.43 -2.90
N GLY A 14 -8.28 -19.30 -1.93
CA GLY A 14 -8.41 -18.10 -1.09
C GLY A 14 -7.17 -17.77 -0.26
N THR A 15 -6.41 -18.76 0.20
CA THR A 15 -5.15 -18.55 0.93
C THR A 15 -4.10 -17.92 0.03
N GLY A 16 -3.94 -18.42 -1.19
CA GLY A 16 -3.04 -17.86 -2.19
C GLY A 16 -3.39 -16.41 -2.56
N LEU A 17 -4.69 -16.08 -2.63
CA LEU A 17 -5.15 -14.70 -2.82
C LEU A 17 -4.72 -13.80 -1.66
N MET A 18 -4.91 -14.24 -0.42
CA MET A 18 -4.55 -13.44 0.77
C MET A 18 -3.04 -13.19 0.86
N ASP A 19 -2.22 -14.22 0.63
CA ASP A 19 -0.76 -14.06 0.60
C ASP A 19 -0.31 -13.17 -0.56
N GLY A 20 -0.99 -13.31 -1.70
CA GLY A 20 -0.81 -12.41 -2.83
C GLY A 20 -1.09 -10.96 -2.44
N LEU A 21 -2.24 -10.68 -1.81
CA LEU A 21 -2.64 -9.34 -1.43
C LEU A 21 -1.69 -8.74 -0.40
N LYS A 22 -1.24 -9.51 0.60
CA LYS A 22 -0.24 -9.06 1.57
C LYS A 22 1.03 -8.56 0.88
N LYS A 23 1.58 -9.37 -0.04
CA LYS A 23 2.78 -9.00 -0.82
C LYS A 23 2.53 -7.75 -1.67
N TRP A 24 1.34 -7.65 -2.28
CA TRP A 24 0.97 -6.49 -3.07
C TRP A 24 0.89 -5.21 -2.23
N PHE A 25 0.31 -5.26 -1.03
CA PHE A 25 0.21 -4.09 -0.15
C PHE A 25 1.58 -3.61 0.31
N VAL A 26 2.50 -4.53 0.67
CA VAL A 26 3.88 -4.18 1.03
C VAL A 26 4.56 -3.43 -0.12
N PHE A 27 4.52 -3.99 -1.33
CA PHE A 27 5.10 -3.35 -2.51
C PHE A 27 4.45 -1.99 -2.82
N TYR A 28 3.11 -1.93 -2.83
CA TYR A 28 2.37 -0.72 -3.19
C TYR A 28 2.64 0.43 -2.22
N ASN A 29 2.65 0.15 -0.91
CA ASN A 29 2.81 1.16 0.11
C ASN A 29 4.28 1.53 0.36
N GLY A 30 5.19 0.54 0.24
CA GLY A 30 6.57 0.65 0.69
C GLY A 30 7.62 0.83 -0.42
N GLU A 31 7.32 0.45 -1.66
CA GLU A 31 8.34 0.37 -2.71
C GLU A 31 7.96 1.10 -3.99
N ARG A 32 6.68 1.43 -4.18
CA ARG A 32 6.17 1.96 -5.45
C ARG A 32 6.00 3.48 -5.37
N PRO A 33 6.81 4.29 -6.10
CA PRO A 33 6.55 5.70 -6.31
C PRO A 33 5.18 5.95 -6.96
N HIS A 34 4.49 6.98 -6.47
CA HIS A 34 3.22 7.41 -7.03
C HIS A 34 3.33 8.85 -7.53
N GLN A 35 3.10 9.05 -8.83
CA GLN A 35 3.09 10.39 -9.44
C GLN A 35 2.08 11.35 -8.78
N SER A 36 0.96 10.84 -8.27
CA SER A 36 -0.02 11.63 -7.50
C SER A 36 0.49 12.07 -6.11
N LEU A 37 1.59 11.47 -5.64
CA LEU A 37 2.28 11.76 -4.39
C LEU A 37 3.66 12.38 -4.65
N ASN A 38 3.86 13.07 -5.78
CA ASN A 38 5.16 13.63 -6.19
C ASN A 38 6.28 12.57 -6.23
N ASP A 39 5.96 11.38 -6.72
CA ASP A 39 6.86 10.22 -6.80
C ASP A 39 7.36 9.69 -5.44
N LEU A 40 6.71 10.07 -4.34
CA LEU A 40 6.88 9.43 -3.03
C LEU A 40 6.10 8.11 -2.95
N ILE A 41 6.47 7.29 -1.97
CA ILE A 41 5.70 6.10 -1.62
C ILE A 41 4.58 6.45 -0.61
N PRO A 42 3.46 5.72 -0.60
CA PRO A 42 2.35 5.99 0.32
C PRO A 42 2.75 5.96 1.80
N ASP A 43 3.67 5.09 2.19
CA ASP A 43 4.15 5.01 3.58
C ASP A 43 4.84 6.30 4.02
N GLU A 44 5.73 6.87 3.19
CA GLU A 44 6.41 8.16 3.47
C GLU A 44 5.38 9.25 3.75
N VAL A 45 4.42 9.42 2.84
CA VAL A 45 3.36 10.42 2.97
C VAL A 45 2.52 10.17 4.22
N TYR A 46 2.19 8.92 4.54
CA TYR A 46 1.41 8.59 5.73
C TYR A 46 2.17 8.95 7.01
N TYR A 47 3.41 8.50 7.17
CA TYR A 47 4.20 8.73 8.38
C TYR A 47 4.60 10.20 8.55
N GLU A 48 4.83 10.95 7.46
CA GLU A 48 5.05 12.39 7.52
C GLU A 48 3.79 13.16 7.97
N ASN A 49 2.59 12.69 7.61
CA ASN A 49 1.33 13.31 8.00
C ASN A 49 0.80 12.87 9.37
N LEU A 50 1.41 11.86 10.00
CA LEU A 50 1.12 11.51 11.38
C LEU A 50 1.62 12.62 12.31
N LYS A 51 0.81 13.67 12.48
CA LYS A 51 0.96 14.57 13.63
C LYS A 51 0.91 13.70 14.89
N PRO A 52 1.85 13.83 15.83
CA PRO A 52 1.75 13.12 17.10
C PRO A 52 0.39 13.47 17.71
N ILE A 53 -0.37 12.44 18.07
CA ILE A 53 -1.59 12.63 18.85
C ILE A 53 -1.16 13.40 20.09
N ARG A 54 -1.56 14.67 20.20
CA ARG A 54 -1.40 15.42 21.44
C ARG A 54 -2.25 14.70 22.46
N VAL A 55 -1.61 13.90 23.31
CA VAL A 55 -2.21 13.40 24.53
C VAL A 55 -2.27 14.61 25.47
N PRO A 56 -3.45 15.16 25.80
CA PRO A 56 -3.52 16.20 26.81
C PRO A 56 -3.02 15.63 28.15
N ALA A 57 -2.19 16.41 28.84
CA ALA A 57 -1.72 16.11 30.20
C ALA A 57 -2.86 16.16 31.22
#